data_AF-A0A645H859-F1
#
_entry.id   AF-A0A645H859-F1
#
_cell.length_a   1.000
_cell.length_b   1.000
_cell.length_c   1.000
_cell.angle_alpha   90.00
_cell.angle_beta   90.00
_cell.angle_gamma   90.00
#
_symmetry.space_group_name_H-M   'P 1'
#
loop_
_entity.id
_entity.type
_entity.pdbx_description
1 polymer ?
#
loop_
_entity_poly.entity_id
_entity_poly.type
_entity_poly.pdbx_seq_one_letter_code
_entity_poly.pdbx_strand_id
1 'polypeptide(L)'
;MDYFLSIAPENTVTSFDMSTATSFVIANYAGYGLFMNYPNNGLQLPMSQKGIPLDLEYLVYKIHKNNMFLHYWTINDVDDMRKCIELGADGIITDRPDLLIQLLDEMGY
;
A
#
# COMPACT_ATOMS: atom_id res chain seq x y z
N MET A 1 -13.59 -14.65 0.21
CA MET A 1 -13.59 -13.37 -0.54
C MET A 1 -14.79 -13.31 -1.47
N ASP A 2 -15.03 -14.37 -2.25
CA ASP A 2 -16.11 -14.44 -3.25
C ASP A 2 -17.53 -14.16 -2.72
N TYR A 3 -17.86 -14.66 -1.52
CA TYR A 3 -19.17 -14.42 -0.89
C TYR A 3 -19.38 -12.96 -0.47
N PHE A 4 -18.32 -12.26 -0.06
CA PHE A 4 -18.39 -10.85 0.33
C PHE A 4 -18.57 -9.97 -0.90
N LEU A 5 -17.83 -10.26 -1.98
CA LEU A 5 -17.98 -9.56 -3.26
C LEU A 5 -19.35 -9.80 -3.91
N SER A 6 -20.00 -10.94 -3.67
CA SER A 6 -21.34 -11.21 -4.22
C SER A 6 -22.48 -10.49 -3.51
N ILE A 7 -22.25 -9.94 -2.31
CA ILE A 7 -23.26 -9.19 -1.53
C ILE A 7 -22.92 -7.71 -1.36
N ALA A 8 -21.68 -7.33 -1.66
CA ALA A 8 -21.22 -5.96 -1.56
C ALA A 8 -21.83 -5.11 -2.69
N PRO A 9 -22.33 -3.88 -2.39
CA PRO A 9 -22.78 -2.97 -3.42
C PRO A 9 -21.67 -2.71 -4.45
N GLU A 10 -22.02 -2.50 -5.74
CA GLU A 10 -21.09 -2.38 -6.88
C GLU A 10 -19.95 -1.36 -6.68
N ASN A 11 -20.08 -0.44 -5.73
CA ASN A 11 -19.13 0.62 -5.44
C ASN A 11 -18.22 0.34 -4.23
N THR A 12 -18.17 -0.91 -3.74
CA THR A 12 -17.39 -1.26 -2.56
C THR A 12 -15.91 -1.38 -2.91
N VAL A 13 -15.11 -0.42 -2.45
CA VAL A 13 -13.65 -0.46 -2.61
C VAL A 13 -13.07 -1.52 -1.67
N THR A 14 -12.63 -2.65 -2.22
CA THR A 14 -11.94 -3.71 -1.46
C THR A 14 -10.45 -3.67 -1.74
N SER A 15 -9.61 -3.73 -0.69
CA SER A 15 -8.17 -3.91 -0.83
C SER A 15 -7.83 -5.34 -1.29
N PHE A 16 -6.82 -5.46 -2.15
CA PHE A 16 -6.40 -6.74 -2.72
C PHE A 16 -5.87 -7.74 -1.67
N ASP A 17 -6.05 -9.03 -1.97
CA ASP A 17 -5.39 -10.15 -1.27
C ASP A 17 -3.86 -10.07 -1.38
N MET A 18 -3.16 -10.48 -0.31
CA MET A 18 -1.69 -10.46 -0.14
C MET A 18 -0.95 -11.09 -1.33
N SER A 19 -1.53 -12.09 -2.01
CA SER A 19 -0.95 -12.71 -3.19
C SER A 19 -0.74 -11.72 -4.34
N THR A 20 -1.64 -10.77 -4.54
CA THR A 20 -1.58 -9.82 -5.65
C THR A 20 -0.50 -8.77 -5.41
N ALA A 21 -0.38 -8.32 -4.17
CA ALA A 21 0.70 -7.46 -3.69
C ALA A 21 2.08 -8.10 -3.92
N THR A 22 2.26 -9.37 -3.53
CA THR A 22 3.52 -10.09 -3.77
C THR A 22 3.78 -10.31 -5.27
N SER A 23 2.75 -10.63 -6.07
CA SER A 23 2.88 -10.72 -7.53
C SER A 23 3.27 -9.38 -8.18
N PHE A 24 2.75 -8.25 -7.67
CA PHE A 24 3.11 -6.91 -8.16
C PHE A 24 4.58 -6.57 -7.89
N VAL A 25 5.07 -6.89 -6.69
CA VAL A 25 6.47 -6.70 -6.30
C VAL A 25 7.39 -7.57 -7.15
N ILE A 26 7.09 -8.86 -7.27
CA ILE A 26 7.89 -9.81 -8.06
C ILE A 26 7.87 -9.42 -9.55
N ALA A 27 6.71 -9.03 -10.09
CA ALA A 27 6.61 -8.58 -11.48
C ALA A 27 7.36 -7.26 -11.72
N ASN A 28 7.35 -6.31 -10.78
CA ASN A 28 8.13 -5.08 -10.90
C ASN A 28 9.64 -5.33 -10.83
N TYR A 29 10.09 -6.15 -9.88
CA TYR A 29 11.50 -6.54 -9.78
C TYR A 29 11.99 -7.35 -10.99
N ALA A 30 11.12 -8.17 -11.59
CA ALA A 30 11.45 -8.98 -12.77
C ALA A 30 11.32 -8.22 -14.11
N GLY A 31 10.96 -6.93 -14.11
CA GLY A 31 10.75 -6.15 -15.34
C GLY A 31 9.45 -6.45 -16.09
N TYR A 32 8.56 -7.27 -15.52
CA TYR A 32 7.28 -7.71 -16.08
C TYR A 32 6.06 -6.87 -15.63
N GLY A 33 6.27 -5.83 -14.81
CA GLY A 33 5.21 -4.93 -14.33
C GLY A 33 4.57 -4.03 -15.40
N LEU A 34 4.61 -4.43 -16.67
CA LEU A 34 4.14 -3.71 -17.85
C LEU A 34 2.71 -4.10 -18.29
N PHE A 35 2.12 -5.16 -17.73
CA PHE A 35 0.91 -5.77 -18.34
C PHE A 35 -0.24 -6.08 -17.38
N MET A 36 -0.25 -5.58 -16.14
CA MET A 36 -1.33 -5.91 -15.21
C MET A 36 -2.32 -4.76 -15.06
N ASN A 37 -3.48 -4.92 -15.71
CA ASN A 37 -4.69 -4.13 -15.47
C ASN A 37 -5.37 -4.68 -14.21
N TYR A 38 -5.46 -3.87 -13.16
CA TYR A 38 -6.13 -4.25 -11.93
C TYR A 38 -7.44 -3.48 -11.76
N PRO A 39 -8.58 -4.19 -11.61
CA PRO A 39 -9.89 -3.56 -11.65
C PRO A 39 -10.32 -2.81 -10.37
N ASN A 40 -9.49 -2.74 -9.30
CA ASN A 40 -9.92 -2.19 -8.01
C ASN A 40 -8.91 -1.25 -7.33
N ASN A 41 -9.45 -0.31 -6.54
CA ASN A 41 -8.91 1.02 -6.29
C ASN A 41 -7.78 1.13 -5.23
N GLY A 42 -7.18 0.06 -4.70
CA GLY A 42 -6.08 0.21 -3.74
C GLY A 42 -5.29 -1.05 -3.37
N LEU A 43 -4.01 -0.87 -3.06
CA LEU A 43 -3.02 -1.90 -2.72
C LEU A 43 -2.57 -1.77 -1.26
N GLN A 44 -2.44 -2.91 -0.58
CA GLN A 44 -1.91 -3.00 0.79
C GLN A 44 -0.58 -3.75 0.80
N LEU A 45 0.49 -3.11 1.27
CA LEU A 45 1.86 -3.67 1.27
C LEU A 45 2.53 -3.62 2.65
N PRO A 46 3.41 -4.59 2.97
CA PRO A 46 4.39 -4.41 4.04
C PRO A 46 5.58 -3.57 3.58
N MET A 47 6.32 -2.93 4.50
CA MET A 47 7.55 -2.18 4.18
C MET A 47 8.67 -3.07 3.61
N SER A 48 8.71 -4.33 4.04
CA SER A 48 9.60 -5.33 3.47
C SER A 48 8.96 -6.72 3.50
N GLN A 49 9.29 -7.55 2.51
CA GLN A 49 8.83 -8.94 2.46
C GLN A 49 9.98 -9.86 2.05
N LYS A 50 10.29 -10.88 2.86
CA LYS A 50 11.37 -11.86 2.60
C LYS A 50 12.73 -11.22 2.27
N GLY A 51 13.06 -10.09 2.91
CA GLY A 51 14.32 -9.36 2.70
C GLY A 51 14.31 -8.42 1.48
N ILE A 52 13.18 -8.26 0.80
CA ILE A 52 13.00 -7.32 -0.30
C ILE A 52 12.38 -6.03 0.25
N PRO A 53 13.04 -4.87 0.10
CA PRO A 53 12.45 -3.57 0.45
C PRO A 53 11.33 -3.23 -0.54
N LEU A 54 10.15 -2.89 -0.03
CA LEU A 54 8.97 -2.54 -0.83
C LEU A 54 8.62 -1.04 -0.73
N ASP A 55 9.42 -0.32 0.03
CA ASP A 55 9.37 1.11 0.32
C ASP A 55 10.12 1.92 -0.75
N LEU A 56 9.87 1.59 -2.03
CA LEU A 56 10.52 2.18 -3.18
C LEU A 56 9.67 3.29 -3.78
N GLU A 57 10.23 4.49 -3.97
CA GLU A 57 9.54 5.63 -4.62
C GLU A 57 8.93 5.25 -6.00
N TYR A 58 9.66 4.44 -6.78
CA TYR A 58 9.18 3.96 -8.07
C TYR A 58 7.87 3.18 -7.99
N LEU A 59 7.69 2.44 -6.89
CA LEU A 59 6.51 1.64 -6.64
C LEU A 59 5.30 2.53 -6.38
N VAL A 60 5.48 3.55 -5.52
CA VAL A 60 4.44 4.54 -5.22
C VAL A 60 4.03 5.29 -6.50
N TYR A 61 5.01 5.81 -7.25
CA TYR A 61 4.77 6.48 -8.53
C TYR A 61 3.94 5.63 -9.49
N LYS A 62 4.27 4.33 -9.61
CA LYS A 62 3.52 3.42 -10.49
C LYS A 62 2.10 3.19 -10.02
N ILE A 63 1.89 3.02 -8.73
CA ILE A 63 0.56 2.77 -8.16
C ILE A 63 -0.33 3.99 -8.38
N HIS A 64 0.19 5.20 -8.08
CA HIS A 64 -0.50 6.46 -8.34
C HIS A 64 -0.77 6.70 -9.83
N LYS A 65 0.17 6.34 -10.73
CA LYS A 65 -0.04 6.42 -12.18
C LYS A 65 -1.19 5.55 -12.68
N ASN A 66 -1.53 4.49 -11.96
CA ASN A 66 -2.67 3.63 -12.27
C ASN A 66 -3.95 4.03 -11.51
N ASN A 67 -4.00 5.23 -10.90
CA ASN A 67 -5.11 5.73 -10.08
C ASN A 67 -5.49 4.78 -8.92
N MET A 68 -4.50 4.13 -8.32
CA MET A 68 -4.68 3.24 -7.18
C MET A 68 -4.13 3.91 -5.91
N PHE A 69 -4.76 3.62 -4.76
CA PHE A 69 -4.24 4.02 -3.44
C PHE A 69 -3.21 3.01 -2.93
N LEU A 70 -2.20 3.45 -2.19
CA LEU A 70 -1.21 2.60 -1.52
C LEU A 70 -1.30 2.76 -0.01
N HIS A 71 -1.59 1.67 0.70
CA HIS A 71 -1.58 1.61 2.16
C HIS A 71 -0.47 0.68 2.66
N TYR A 72 0.27 1.10 3.67
CA TYR A 72 1.25 0.24 4.36
C TYR A 72 0.67 -0.36 5.64
N TRP A 73 1.00 -1.61 5.93
CA TRP A 73 0.60 -2.31 7.16
C TRP A 73 1.70 -3.29 7.63
N THR A 74 1.79 -3.65 8.91
CA THR A 74 1.42 -2.84 10.08
C THR A 74 2.68 -2.11 10.53
N ILE A 75 2.63 -0.78 10.57
CA ILE A 75 3.80 0.04 10.89
C ILE A 75 3.65 0.62 12.28
N ASN A 76 4.56 0.27 13.18
CA ASN A 76 4.48 0.66 14.59
C ASN A 76 5.68 1.53 15.04
N ASP A 77 6.67 1.72 14.17
CA ASP A 77 7.84 2.55 14.42
C ASP A 77 7.69 3.93 13.75
N VAL A 78 8.10 4.99 14.44
CA VAL A 78 7.93 6.39 13.99
C VAL A 78 8.81 6.70 12.77
N ASP A 79 10.02 6.14 12.70
CA ASP A 79 10.92 6.38 11.57
C ASP A 79 10.39 5.68 10.31
N ASP A 80 9.83 4.47 10.45
CA ASP A 80 9.14 3.79 9.35
C ASP A 80 7.85 4.51 8.93
N MET A 81 7.08 5.05 9.88
CA MET A 81 5.90 5.88 9.57
C MET A 81 6.30 7.12 8.77
N ARG A 82 7.34 7.84 9.22
CA ARG A 82 7.86 9.03 8.52
C ARG A 82 8.29 8.67 7.11
N LYS A 83 9.02 7.57 6.96
CA LYS A 83 9.44 7.08 5.65
C LYS A 83 8.25 6.76 4.75
N CYS A 84 7.21 6.11 5.25
CA CYS A 84 5.99 5.84 4.48
C CYS A 84 5.33 7.13 3.99
N ILE A 85 5.23 8.14 4.86
CA ILE A 85 4.64 9.45 4.53
C ILE A 85 5.47 10.17 3.47
N GLU A 86 6.80 10.23 3.65
CA GLU A 86 7.73 10.86 2.70
C GLU A 86 7.72 10.19 1.33
N LEU A 87 7.55 8.86 1.29
CA LEU A 87 7.42 8.10 0.05
C LEU A 87 6.10 8.38 -0.70
N GLY A 88 5.11 9.00 -0.04
CA GLY A 88 3.81 9.29 -0.62
C GLY A 88 2.77 8.18 -0.41
N ALA A 89 2.86 7.43 0.69
CA ALA A 89 1.78 6.50 1.06
C ALA A 89 0.45 7.24 1.27
N ASP A 90 -0.64 6.68 0.77
CA ASP A 90 -1.98 7.24 0.96
C ASP A 90 -2.57 6.89 2.34
N GLY A 91 -2.00 5.89 3.01
CA GLY A 91 -2.47 5.47 4.34
C GLY A 91 -1.49 4.53 5.04
N ILE A 92 -1.52 4.57 6.37
CA ILE A 92 -0.73 3.71 7.24
C ILE A 92 -1.67 3.02 8.21
N ILE A 93 -1.61 1.69 8.23
CA ILE A 93 -2.29 0.85 9.21
C ILE A 93 -1.29 0.59 10.34
N THR A 94 -1.67 1.00 11.55
CA THR A 94 -0.82 0.97 12.74
C THR A 94 -1.62 0.55 13.97
N ASP A 95 -0.96 -0.13 14.91
CA ASP A 95 -1.49 -0.38 16.26
C ASP A 95 -1.22 0.83 17.18
N ARG A 96 -0.45 1.83 16.71
CA ARG A 96 -0.02 3.03 17.43
C ARG A 96 -0.51 4.32 16.75
N PRO A 97 -1.84 4.53 16.66
CA PRO A 97 -2.39 5.73 16.04
C PRO A 97 -2.01 7.01 16.79
N ASP A 98 -1.70 6.91 18.09
CA ASP A 98 -1.19 7.99 18.92
C ASP A 98 0.12 8.59 18.36
N LEU A 99 1.07 7.72 18.00
CA LEU A 99 2.35 8.13 17.43
C LEU A 99 2.20 8.70 16.02
N LEU A 100 1.32 8.09 15.22
CA LEU A 100 1.07 8.55 13.86
C LEU A 100 0.46 9.96 13.83
N ILE A 101 -0.52 10.24 14.70
CA ILE A 101 -1.12 11.59 14.80
C ILE A 101 -0.07 12.61 15.23
N GLN A 102 0.73 12.30 16.25
CA GLN A 102 1.79 13.21 16.70
C GLN A 102 2.79 13.49 15.57
N LEU A 103 3.18 12.47 14.81
CA LEU A 103 4.08 12.63 13.67
C LEU A 103 3.47 13.49 12.56
N LEU A 104 2.18 13.32 12.25
CA LEU A 104 1.49 14.14 11.24
C LEU A 104 1.44 15.61 11.66
N ASP A 105 1.15 15.89 12.94
CA ASP A 105 1.18 17.24 13.51
C ASP A 105 2.60 17.85 13.42
N GLU A 106 3.65 17.07 13.73
CA GLU A 106 5.06 17.48 13.61
C GLU A 106 5.47 17.79 12.17
N MET A 107 4.91 17.06 11.19
CA MET A 107 5.18 17.23 9.76
C MET A 107 4.34 18.34 9.10
N GLY A 108 3.34 18.87 9.81
CA GLY A 108 2.50 19.97 9.33
C GLY A 108 1.41 19.55 8.33
N TYR A 109 0.89 18.33 8.48
CA TYR A 109 -0.31 17.87 7.76
C TYR A 109 -1.62 18.40 8.34
#